data_AF-F4KYT7-F1
#
_entry.id   AF-F4KYT7-F1
#
_cell.length_a   1.000
_cell.length_b   1.000
_cell.length_c   1.000
_cell.angle_alpha   90.00
_cell.angle_beta   90.00
_cell.angle_gamma   90.00
#
_symmetry.space_group_name_H-M   'P 1'
#
loop_
_entity.id
_entity.type
_entity.pdbx_description
1 polymer ?
#
loop_
_entity_poly.entity_id
_entity_poly.type
_entity_poly.pdbx_seq_one_letter_code
_entity_poly.pdbx_strand_id
1 'polypeptide(L)'
;MYDATGTKLRKTTKVGATVQYVQDYLPNGIEYRQTGTGVKRVESVYHAEGRYYNTNVDAADAIVWRKEYSFRDYLGNTRLAFTDRNANGIVDITGTASTSDVLQENHYYSFGLAFEGPWLQNDAGVRDNAYMYNGKELHSDFGLGMYAYGARYYDPVIGRFTGVDPIADEFPFVTTFNYAENEPIANIDLHGLQKFSFKELADRTAVFIAGTANAISSNLAGGAGRGNPNDFGRYANSARNGQTVGDAISVVIGLAETTVAIAGVVGEGLLAPVSGGASALAIAPTVAVGVHGTMTATTGAQNLVKATSGDDDNNKDKAGSRAGKPFTPKEGGKVIDANQKKYDGKIICEGCKVETTKPQKSQKGVTPPKTDRQIDHIKPKSKGGSGTAENGQVLCRDCNRKKSDN
;
A
#
# COMPACT_ATOMS: atom_id res chain seq x y z
N MET A 1 -22.71 -11.12 6.50
CA MET A 1 -21.76 -12.21 6.20
C MET A 1 -20.40 -11.60 6.08
N TYR A 2 -19.42 -12.21 6.74
CA TYR A 2 -18.04 -11.75 6.81
C TYR A 2 -17.11 -12.91 6.49
N ASP A 3 -15.91 -12.61 6.02
CA ASP A 3 -14.84 -13.59 5.92
C ASP A 3 -14.13 -13.80 7.27
N ALA A 4 -13.18 -14.73 7.31
CA ALA A 4 -12.41 -15.04 8.53
C ALA A 4 -11.50 -13.89 9.00
N THR A 5 -11.25 -12.90 8.15
CA THR A 5 -10.46 -11.71 8.49
C THR A 5 -11.34 -10.55 9.02
N GLY A 6 -12.66 -10.73 9.05
CA GLY A 6 -13.61 -9.70 9.46
C GLY A 6 -14.03 -8.75 8.33
N THR A 7 -13.70 -9.05 7.07
CA THR A 7 -14.14 -8.25 5.91
C THR A 7 -15.59 -8.57 5.59
N LYS A 8 -16.43 -7.54 5.43
CA LYS A 8 -17.84 -7.70 5.06
C LYS A 8 -17.94 -8.20 3.61
N LEU A 9 -18.69 -9.29 3.41
CA LEU A 9 -18.88 -9.90 2.09
C LEU A 9 -20.31 -9.76 1.57
N ARG A 10 -21.30 -9.81 2.47
CA ARG A 10 -22.72 -9.73 2.10
C ARG A 10 -23.58 -9.20 3.23
N LYS A 11 -24.56 -8.39 2.88
CA LYS A 11 -25.67 -7.94 3.71
C LYS A 11 -26.97 -8.47 3.10
N THR A 12 -27.89 -8.91 3.95
CA THR A 12 -29.21 -9.38 3.51
C THR A 12 -30.25 -8.78 4.41
N THR A 13 -31.17 -8.02 3.81
CA THR A 13 -32.27 -7.36 4.52
C THR A 13 -33.54 -8.15 4.28
N LYS A 14 -34.22 -8.54 5.36
CA LYS A 14 -35.45 -9.35 5.31
C LYS A 14 -36.54 -8.74 6.18
N VAL A 15 -37.79 -8.84 5.73
CA VAL A 15 -38.98 -8.59 6.54
C VAL A 15 -39.69 -9.93 6.70
N GLY A 16 -39.66 -10.50 7.91
CA GLY A 16 -40.05 -11.89 8.13
C GLY A 16 -39.19 -12.85 7.29
N ALA A 17 -39.83 -13.72 6.52
CA ALA A 17 -39.14 -14.64 5.61
C ALA A 17 -38.77 -14.02 4.25
N THR A 18 -39.33 -12.85 3.92
CA THR A 18 -39.17 -12.23 2.60
C THR A 18 -37.87 -11.43 2.53
N VAL A 19 -37.00 -11.77 1.58
CA VAL A 19 -35.81 -10.99 1.25
C VAL A 19 -36.25 -9.70 0.56
N GLN A 20 -35.89 -8.57 1.15
CA GLN A 20 -36.08 -7.26 0.53
C GLN A 20 -34.97 -7.02 -0.49
N TYR A 21 -33.72 -7.17 -0.05
CA TYR A 21 -32.57 -7.14 -0.93
C TYR A 21 -31.36 -7.86 -0.33
N VAL A 22 -30.43 -8.21 -1.21
CA VAL A 22 -29.10 -8.73 -0.90
C VAL A 22 -28.08 -7.78 -1.51
N GLN A 23 -27.10 -7.37 -0.73
CA GLN A 23 -25.97 -6.56 -1.19
C GLN A 23 -24.68 -7.34 -0.96
N ASP A 24 -23.88 -7.49 -2.01
CA ASP A 24 -22.59 -8.17 -1.99
C ASP A 24 -21.48 -7.14 -2.13
N TYR A 25 -20.43 -7.29 -1.33
CA TYR A 25 -19.30 -6.36 -1.24
C TYR A 25 -18.05 -7.09 -1.72
N LEU A 26 -17.39 -6.55 -2.75
CA LEU A 26 -16.11 -7.05 -3.23
C LEU A 26 -14.96 -6.16 -2.72
N PRO A 27 -13.75 -6.73 -2.52
CA PRO A 27 -12.60 -6.01 -1.96
C PRO A 27 -12.15 -4.77 -2.74
N ASN A 28 -12.47 -4.70 -4.03
CA ASN A 28 -12.10 -3.59 -4.91
C ASN A 28 -13.13 -2.45 -4.92
N GLY A 29 -14.04 -2.38 -3.93
CA GLY A 29 -15.06 -1.33 -3.92
C GLY A 29 -16.12 -1.49 -5.01
N ILE A 30 -16.33 -2.72 -5.49
CA ILE A 30 -17.49 -3.06 -6.32
C ILE A 30 -18.58 -3.63 -5.42
N GLU A 31 -19.79 -3.08 -5.56
CA GLU A 31 -20.96 -3.57 -4.86
C GLU A 31 -22.00 -4.07 -5.85
N TYR A 32 -22.59 -5.22 -5.52
CA TYR A 32 -23.72 -5.77 -6.26
C TYR A 32 -24.96 -5.74 -5.39
N ARG A 33 -26.10 -5.52 -6.03
CA ARG A 33 -27.41 -5.60 -5.41
C ARG A 33 -28.33 -6.55 -6.15
N GLN A 34 -29.15 -7.23 -5.37
CA GLN A 34 -30.23 -8.06 -5.83
C GLN A 34 -31.47 -7.75 -4.98
N THR A 35 -32.50 -7.20 -5.60
CA THR A 35 -33.77 -6.88 -4.92
C THR A 35 -34.71 -8.07 -5.03
N GLY A 36 -35.22 -8.54 -3.89
CA GLY A 36 -36.03 -9.75 -3.77
C GLY A 36 -35.34 -10.97 -4.42
N THR A 37 -36.05 -11.59 -5.36
CA THR A 37 -35.56 -12.71 -6.18
C THR A 37 -35.12 -12.26 -7.58
N GLY A 38 -34.94 -10.95 -7.80
CA GLY A 38 -34.55 -10.37 -9.09
C GLY A 38 -33.13 -10.73 -9.52
N VAL A 39 -32.69 -10.15 -10.62
CA VAL A 39 -31.32 -10.34 -11.14
C VAL A 39 -30.35 -9.54 -10.30
N LYS A 40 -29.22 -10.15 -9.93
CA LYS A 40 -28.11 -9.47 -9.27
C LYS A 40 -27.36 -8.58 -10.27
N ARG A 41 -27.19 -7.31 -9.94
CA ARG A 41 -26.56 -6.29 -10.80
C ARG A 41 -25.52 -5.52 -10.02
N VAL A 42 -24.56 -4.93 -10.74
CA VAL A 42 -23.62 -3.97 -10.13
C VAL A 42 -24.44 -2.74 -9.74
N GLU A 43 -24.32 -2.35 -8.47
CA GLU A 43 -24.93 -1.15 -7.92
C GLU A 43 -23.95 0.02 -7.97
N SER A 44 -22.73 -0.19 -7.48
CA SER A 44 -21.70 0.85 -7.39
C SER A 44 -20.31 0.30 -7.71
N VAL A 45 -19.49 1.14 -8.32
CA VAL A 45 -18.04 0.98 -8.43
C VAL A 45 -17.39 2.23 -7.85
N TYR A 46 -16.80 2.11 -6.67
CA TYR A 46 -16.18 3.24 -5.98
C TYR A 46 -14.82 3.57 -6.58
N HIS A 47 -14.41 4.84 -6.51
CA HIS A 47 -13.06 5.31 -6.81
C HIS A 47 -12.66 6.40 -5.80
N ALA A 48 -11.44 6.92 -5.87
CA ALA A 48 -10.92 7.86 -4.88
C ALA A 48 -11.80 9.11 -4.69
N GLU A 49 -12.30 9.70 -5.79
CA GLU A 49 -13.13 10.91 -5.71
C GLU A 49 -14.64 10.63 -5.59
N GLY A 50 -15.11 9.38 -5.62
CA GLY A 50 -16.56 9.12 -5.64
C GLY A 50 -16.93 7.71 -6.09
N ARG A 51 -17.92 7.59 -6.98
CA ARG A 51 -18.39 6.30 -7.51
C ARG A 51 -19.03 6.43 -8.88
N TYR A 52 -19.02 5.34 -9.64
CA TYR A 52 -19.99 5.10 -10.69
C TYR A 52 -21.18 4.35 -10.09
N TYR A 53 -22.36 4.94 -10.17
CA TYR A 53 -23.58 4.42 -9.57
C TYR A 53 -24.59 4.03 -10.65
N ASN A 54 -25.23 2.89 -10.47
CA ASN A 54 -26.31 2.41 -11.32
C ASN A 54 -27.65 2.94 -10.78
N THR A 55 -28.17 4.01 -11.39
CA THR A 55 -29.35 4.73 -10.88
C THR A 55 -30.65 3.93 -10.97
N ASN A 56 -30.67 2.85 -11.74
CA ASN A 56 -31.85 2.02 -11.94
C ASN A 56 -31.57 0.54 -11.65
N VAL A 57 -30.74 0.26 -10.64
CA VAL A 57 -30.33 -1.10 -10.25
C VAL A 57 -31.50 -2.05 -9.96
N ASP A 58 -32.67 -1.54 -9.54
CA ASP A 58 -33.86 -2.35 -9.26
C ASP A 58 -34.87 -2.43 -10.43
N ALA A 59 -34.64 -1.68 -11.51
CA ALA A 59 -35.52 -1.69 -12.68
C ALA A 59 -35.15 -2.82 -13.66
N ALA A 60 -36.13 -3.30 -14.42
CA ALA A 60 -35.88 -4.28 -15.47
C ALA A 60 -35.21 -3.65 -16.72
N ASP A 61 -34.35 -4.43 -17.35
CA ASP A 61 -33.70 -4.30 -18.68
C ASP A 61 -32.76 -3.13 -19.03
N ALA A 62 -32.83 -1.97 -18.40
CA ALA A 62 -31.86 -0.88 -18.66
C ALA A 62 -30.80 -0.79 -17.55
N ILE A 63 -29.55 -0.47 -17.90
CA ILE A 63 -28.52 -0.04 -16.94
C ILE A 63 -28.23 1.43 -17.24
N VAL A 64 -28.40 2.29 -16.24
CA VAL A 64 -28.14 3.72 -16.35
C VAL A 64 -27.04 4.08 -15.37
N TRP A 65 -25.86 4.37 -15.92
CA TRP A 65 -24.71 4.78 -15.14
C TRP A 65 -24.72 6.29 -14.92
N ARG A 66 -24.45 6.69 -13.68
CA ARG A 66 -24.14 8.07 -13.31
C ARG A 66 -22.78 8.09 -12.63
N LYS A 67 -21.95 9.06 -13.01
CA LYS A 67 -20.72 9.33 -12.30
C LYS A 67 -21.00 10.32 -11.17
N GLU A 68 -20.67 9.94 -9.95
CA GLU A 68 -20.88 10.76 -8.77
C GLU A 68 -19.53 11.07 -8.13
N TYR A 69 -19.33 12.32 -7.78
CA TYR A 69 -18.17 12.81 -7.04
C TYR A 69 -18.58 13.13 -5.61
N SER A 70 -17.69 12.90 -4.68
CA SER A 70 -17.87 13.15 -3.25
C SER A 70 -16.92 14.23 -2.78
N PHE A 71 -17.47 15.35 -2.32
CA PHE A 71 -16.71 16.34 -1.57
C PHE A 71 -16.66 15.91 -0.11
N ARG A 72 -15.44 15.71 0.40
CA ARG A 72 -15.20 15.25 1.77
C ARG A 72 -14.48 16.32 2.57
N ASP A 73 -14.77 16.37 3.87
CA ASP A 73 -14.00 17.21 4.79
C ASP A 73 -12.65 16.57 5.17
N TYR A 74 -11.90 17.23 6.04
CA TYR A 74 -10.58 16.75 6.46
C TYR A 74 -10.62 15.40 7.19
N LEU A 75 -11.72 15.02 7.85
CA LEU A 75 -11.87 13.70 8.48
C LEU A 75 -12.37 12.63 7.49
N GLY A 76 -12.58 13.01 6.23
CA GLY A 76 -13.13 12.14 5.19
C GLY A 76 -14.65 11.99 5.24
N ASN A 77 -15.36 12.84 6.00
CA ASN A 77 -16.82 12.80 6.02
C ASN A 77 -17.37 13.31 4.69
N THR A 78 -18.25 12.55 4.03
CA THR A 78 -18.90 12.99 2.79
C THR A 78 -19.87 14.13 3.11
N ARG A 79 -19.53 15.36 2.68
CA ARG A 79 -20.36 16.56 2.87
C ARG A 79 -21.30 16.80 1.70
N LEU A 80 -20.83 16.58 0.47
CA LEU A 80 -21.65 16.70 -0.73
C LEU A 80 -21.37 15.50 -1.63
N ALA A 81 -22.42 14.97 -2.27
CA ALA A 81 -22.29 14.16 -3.47
C ALA A 81 -22.90 14.93 -4.64
N PHE A 82 -22.22 14.97 -5.78
CA PHE A 82 -22.66 15.70 -6.95
C PHE A 82 -22.25 15.00 -8.25
N THR A 83 -22.85 15.40 -9.35
CA THR A 83 -22.57 14.90 -10.71
C THR A 83 -22.55 16.10 -11.66
N ASP A 84 -22.18 15.89 -12.92
CA ASP A 84 -22.54 16.80 -14.01
C ASP A 84 -23.57 16.07 -14.88
N ARG A 85 -24.86 16.40 -14.72
CA ARG A 85 -25.94 15.66 -15.40
C ARG A 85 -26.06 16.01 -16.88
N ASN A 86 -25.76 17.25 -17.23
CA ASN A 86 -25.93 17.78 -18.58
C ASN A 86 -24.61 17.80 -19.38
N ALA A 87 -23.50 17.39 -18.75
CA ALA A 87 -22.16 17.33 -19.32
C ALA A 87 -21.66 18.70 -19.83
N ASN A 88 -22.09 19.80 -19.20
CA ASN A 88 -21.69 21.15 -19.59
C ASN A 88 -20.37 21.61 -18.90
N GLY A 89 -19.81 20.80 -17.99
CA GLY A 89 -18.59 21.10 -17.24
C GLY A 89 -18.80 22.04 -16.05
N ILE A 90 -20.04 22.32 -15.65
CA ILE A 90 -20.44 23.20 -14.55
C ILE A 90 -21.34 22.39 -13.62
N VAL A 91 -21.24 22.63 -12.30
CA VAL A 91 -22.15 22.03 -11.32
C VAL A 91 -23.32 23.00 -11.09
N ASP A 92 -24.48 22.65 -11.62
CA ASP A 92 -25.70 23.45 -11.52
C ASP A 92 -26.42 23.24 -10.18
N ILE A 93 -26.50 24.28 -9.35
CA ILE A 93 -27.20 24.24 -8.07
C ILE A 93 -28.58 24.86 -8.23
N THR A 94 -29.62 24.04 -8.11
CA THR A 94 -31.01 24.49 -8.22
C THR A 94 -31.83 23.98 -7.03
N GLY A 95 -32.95 24.64 -6.71
CA GLY A 95 -33.85 24.18 -5.64
C GLY A 95 -34.69 22.95 -6.01
N THR A 96 -34.46 22.35 -7.18
CA THR A 96 -35.26 21.23 -7.71
C THR A 96 -34.35 20.02 -7.93
N ALA A 97 -34.64 18.92 -7.25
CA ALA A 97 -33.80 17.71 -7.25
C ALA A 97 -33.52 17.12 -8.66
N SER A 98 -34.46 17.25 -9.61
CA SER A 98 -34.31 16.75 -10.97
C SER A 98 -33.41 17.60 -11.87
N THR A 99 -33.18 18.86 -11.50
CA THR A 99 -32.33 19.80 -12.27
C THR A 99 -31.06 20.20 -11.52
N SER A 100 -30.92 19.85 -10.25
CA SER A 100 -29.68 20.09 -9.50
C SER A 100 -28.67 18.98 -9.74
N ASP A 101 -27.41 19.38 -9.88
CA ASP A 101 -26.26 18.51 -9.94
C ASP A 101 -25.77 18.05 -8.56
N VAL A 102 -26.18 18.74 -7.49
CA VAL A 102 -26.00 18.26 -6.12
C VAL A 102 -27.02 17.15 -5.86
N LEU A 103 -26.52 15.97 -5.56
CA LEU A 103 -27.31 14.75 -5.37
C LEU A 103 -27.63 14.48 -3.91
N GLN A 104 -26.73 14.91 -3.02
CA GLN A 104 -26.85 14.66 -1.60
C GLN A 104 -26.05 15.73 -0.85
N GLU A 105 -26.65 16.30 0.19
CA GLU A 105 -26.01 17.24 1.09
C GLU A 105 -26.08 16.71 2.53
N ASN A 106 -24.92 16.60 3.18
CA ASN A 106 -24.82 16.06 4.53
C ASN A 106 -24.09 17.03 5.45
N HIS A 107 -24.71 17.28 6.60
CA HIS A 107 -24.12 18.02 7.71
C HIS A 107 -24.14 17.14 8.95
N TYR A 108 -23.08 17.18 9.75
CA TYR A 108 -22.92 16.29 10.90
C TYR A 108 -22.65 17.09 12.17
N TYR A 109 -23.23 16.65 13.29
CA TYR A 109 -22.73 16.93 14.62
C TYR A 109 -21.32 16.36 14.77
N SER A 110 -20.57 16.81 15.79
CA SER A 110 -19.19 16.39 16.00
C SER A 110 -19.02 14.87 16.07
N PHE A 111 -19.99 14.16 16.64
CA PHE A 111 -20.03 12.71 16.76
C PHE A 111 -20.72 11.99 15.58
N GLY A 112 -20.96 12.68 14.46
CA GLY A 112 -21.41 12.03 13.22
C GLY A 112 -22.91 11.87 13.06
N LEU A 113 -23.73 12.35 14.00
CA LEU A 113 -25.19 12.41 13.79
C LEU A 113 -25.49 13.43 12.68
N ALA A 114 -26.31 13.06 11.70
CA ALA A 114 -26.71 13.97 10.65
C ALA A 114 -27.61 15.09 11.20
N PHE A 115 -27.42 16.33 10.74
CA PHE A 115 -28.34 17.43 11.03
C PHE A 115 -29.64 17.25 10.26
N GLU A 116 -30.76 17.49 10.93
CA GLU A 116 -32.03 17.70 10.27
C GLU A 116 -32.13 19.14 9.77
N GLY A 117 -32.53 19.33 8.51
CA GLY A 117 -32.65 20.65 7.92
C GLY A 117 -33.13 20.59 6.47
N PRO A 118 -33.50 21.76 5.90
CA PRO A 118 -33.91 21.88 4.50
C PRO A 118 -32.69 21.86 3.58
N TRP A 119 -31.94 20.75 3.59
CA TRP A 119 -30.79 20.52 2.71
C TRP A 119 -31.26 20.28 1.27
N LEU A 120 -30.34 20.41 0.30
CA LEU A 120 -30.64 20.11 -1.09
C LEU A 120 -31.22 18.71 -1.22
N GLN A 121 -32.39 18.64 -1.87
CA GLN A 121 -33.18 17.41 -1.95
C GLN A 121 -32.48 16.38 -2.83
N ASN A 122 -32.47 15.14 -2.34
CA ASN A 122 -31.91 14.01 -3.07
C ASN A 122 -32.72 13.72 -4.34
N ASP A 123 -32.06 13.17 -5.35
CA ASP A 123 -32.71 12.82 -6.61
C ASP A 123 -33.78 11.73 -6.37
N ALA A 124 -35.04 12.09 -6.60
CA ALA A 124 -36.17 11.26 -6.22
C ALA A 124 -36.12 9.90 -6.91
N GLY A 125 -36.18 8.82 -6.12
CA GLY A 125 -36.11 7.44 -6.62
C GLY A 125 -34.70 6.91 -6.90
N VAL A 126 -33.67 7.73 -6.68
CA VAL A 126 -32.25 7.35 -6.73
C VAL A 126 -31.77 7.17 -5.29
N ARG A 127 -30.87 6.21 -5.04
CA ARG A 127 -30.34 5.96 -3.70
C ARG A 127 -29.13 6.81 -3.41
N ASP A 128 -29.11 7.36 -2.21
CA ASP A 128 -27.99 8.13 -1.69
C ASP A 128 -26.73 7.29 -1.51
N ASN A 129 -25.60 7.98 -1.38
CA ASN A 129 -24.37 7.37 -0.97
C ASN A 129 -24.44 6.99 0.52
N ALA A 130 -24.33 5.69 0.81
CA ALA A 130 -24.32 5.17 2.17
C ALA A 130 -23.01 5.47 2.92
N TYR A 131 -21.91 5.76 2.22
CA TYR A 131 -20.61 6.04 2.82
C TYR A 131 -20.51 7.52 3.20
N MET A 132 -20.83 7.81 4.47
CA MET A 132 -21.06 9.16 4.98
C MET A 132 -19.96 9.57 5.98
N TYR A 133 -20.21 9.47 7.28
CA TYR A 133 -19.28 9.88 8.34
C TYR A 133 -18.04 8.98 8.40
N ASN A 134 -16.85 9.60 8.40
CA ASN A 134 -15.52 9.01 8.21
C ASN A 134 -15.41 8.03 7.02
N GLY A 135 -16.25 8.20 6.00
CA GLY A 135 -16.36 7.26 4.89
C GLY A 135 -16.84 5.86 5.31
N LYS A 136 -17.54 5.73 6.44
CA LYS A 136 -18.14 4.46 6.88
C LYS A 136 -19.56 4.32 6.36
N GLU A 137 -19.95 3.09 6.06
CA GLU A 137 -21.28 2.76 5.57
C GLU A 137 -22.32 2.97 6.68
N LEU A 138 -23.31 3.82 6.43
CA LEU A 138 -24.49 4.00 7.26
C LEU A 138 -25.50 2.87 7.00
N HIS A 139 -25.87 2.16 8.05
CA HIS A 139 -26.96 1.18 8.04
C HIS A 139 -28.23 1.84 8.57
N SER A 140 -29.09 2.29 7.67
CA SER A 140 -30.38 2.91 8.00
C SER A 140 -31.58 1.95 7.95
N ASP A 141 -31.39 0.69 7.52
CA ASP A 141 -32.47 -0.30 7.47
C ASP A 141 -33.15 -0.44 8.82
N PHE A 142 -34.48 -0.49 8.81
CA PHE A 142 -35.32 -0.59 10.01
C PHE A 142 -35.11 0.55 11.03
N GLY A 143 -34.58 1.69 10.60
CA GLY A 143 -34.32 2.84 11.47
C GLY A 143 -33.12 2.66 12.40
N LEU A 144 -32.19 1.74 12.08
CA LEU A 144 -31.00 1.51 12.90
C LEU A 144 -30.11 2.75 13.01
N GLY A 145 -29.80 3.40 11.88
CA GLY A 145 -29.02 4.64 11.86
C GLY A 145 -27.57 4.49 12.36
N MET A 146 -26.96 3.30 12.22
CA MET A 146 -25.64 2.99 12.77
C MET A 146 -24.56 2.86 11.69
N TYR A 147 -23.34 3.28 11.99
CA TYR A 147 -22.20 3.17 11.08
C TYR A 147 -21.43 1.87 11.29
N ALA A 148 -21.06 1.20 10.19
CA ALA A 148 -20.24 -0.01 10.23
C ALA A 148 -18.74 0.33 10.19
N TYR A 149 -18.06 0.27 11.34
CA TYR A 149 -16.64 0.59 11.47
C TYR A 149 -15.70 -0.61 11.25
N GLY A 150 -16.24 -1.79 10.96
CA GLY A 150 -15.47 -3.02 10.80
C GLY A 150 -15.71 -3.95 11.98
N ALA A 151 -14.95 -3.78 13.06
CA ALA A 151 -15.07 -4.63 14.25
C ALA A 151 -16.35 -4.36 15.06
N ARG A 152 -16.87 -3.12 15.02
CA ARG A 152 -18.02 -2.68 15.80
C ARG A 152 -18.96 -1.80 14.99
N TYR A 153 -20.23 -1.77 15.41
CA TYR A 153 -21.19 -0.76 14.96
C TYR A 153 -21.13 0.46 15.87
N TYR A 154 -21.09 1.64 15.27
CA TYR A 154 -21.08 2.93 15.94
C TYR A 154 -22.46 3.57 15.86
N ASP A 155 -22.98 4.00 17.01
CA ASP A 155 -24.22 4.73 17.10
C ASP A 155 -23.91 6.24 17.23
N PRO A 156 -24.19 7.04 16.18
CA PRO A 156 -23.92 8.47 16.19
C PRO A 156 -24.87 9.26 17.10
N VAL A 157 -26.04 8.72 17.46
CA VAL A 157 -27.02 9.39 18.33
C VAL A 157 -26.46 9.52 19.75
N ILE A 158 -25.83 8.47 20.25
CA ILE A 158 -25.21 8.45 21.58
C ILE A 158 -23.70 8.69 21.56
N GLY A 159 -23.08 8.73 20.37
CA GLY A 159 -21.64 8.97 20.20
C GLY A 159 -20.75 7.82 20.69
N ARG A 160 -21.21 6.57 20.62
CA ARG A 160 -20.51 5.40 21.21
C ARG A 160 -20.60 4.16 20.33
N PHE A 161 -19.66 3.24 20.52
CA PHE A 161 -19.80 1.90 19.95
C PHE A 161 -20.86 1.09 20.69
N THR A 162 -21.54 0.23 19.94
CA THR A 162 -22.59 -0.67 20.45
C THR A 162 -22.03 -1.93 21.14
N GLY A 163 -20.74 -2.22 20.96
CA GLY A 163 -20.06 -3.38 21.53
C GLY A 163 -18.79 -3.02 22.29
N VAL A 164 -18.40 -3.90 23.21
CA VAL A 164 -17.13 -3.82 23.94
C VAL A 164 -15.96 -3.91 22.96
N ASP A 165 -14.96 -3.04 23.14
CA ASP A 165 -13.73 -3.09 22.37
C ASP A 165 -12.98 -4.41 22.57
N PRO A 166 -12.68 -5.18 21.50
CA PRO A 166 -11.84 -6.37 21.59
C PRO A 166 -10.45 -6.12 22.18
N ILE A 167 -9.92 -4.90 22.08
CA ILE A 167 -8.61 -4.51 22.63
C ILE A 167 -8.73 -3.52 23.80
N ALA A 168 -9.87 -3.53 24.51
CA ALA A 168 -10.10 -2.65 25.64
C ALA A 168 -8.99 -2.69 26.71
N ASP A 169 -8.37 -3.85 26.90
CA ASP A 169 -7.29 -4.06 27.88
C ASP A 169 -6.04 -3.20 27.60
N GLU A 170 -5.83 -2.81 26.34
CA GLU A 170 -4.73 -1.92 25.94
C GLU A 170 -5.01 -0.45 26.30
N PHE A 171 -6.27 -0.10 26.56
CA PHE A 171 -6.72 1.27 26.80
C PHE A 171 -7.46 1.41 28.15
N PRO A 172 -6.79 1.15 29.30
CA PRO A 172 -7.44 1.15 30.61
C PRO A 172 -7.96 2.54 31.05
N PHE A 173 -7.56 3.60 30.35
CA PHE A 173 -7.92 4.98 30.65
C PHE A 173 -9.19 5.46 29.91
N VAL A 174 -9.79 4.64 29.04
CA VAL A 174 -11.07 4.96 28.37
C VAL A 174 -12.11 3.87 28.57
N THR A 175 -13.37 4.23 28.36
CA THR A 175 -14.49 3.27 28.40
C THR A 175 -14.37 2.26 27.27
N THR A 176 -14.78 1.01 27.49
CA THR A 176 -14.84 -0.06 26.47
C THR A 176 -15.75 0.26 25.26
N PHE A 177 -16.58 1.30 25.34
CA PHE A 177 -17.51 1.74 24.29
C PHE A 177 -17.15 3.11 23.71
N ASN A 178 -15.98 3.64 24.05
CA ASN A 178 -15.52 4.97 23.67
C ASN A 178 -15.31 5.10 22.16
N TYR A 179 -15.67 6.25 21.59
CA TYR A 179 -15.34 6.60 20.21
C TYR A 179 -14.29 7.72 20.18
N ALA A 180 -13.21 7.50 19.43
CA ALA A 180 -12.15 8.49 19.19
C ALA A 180 -11.60 9.20 20.45
N GLU A 181 -11.67 8.55 21.62
CA GLU A 181 -11.32 9.12 22.93
C GLU A 181 -12.06 10.41 23.29
N ASN A 182 -13.32 10.53 22.83
CA ASN A 182 -14.16 11.72 22.94
C ASN A 182 -13.57 12.96 22.26
N GLU A 183 -12.66 12.77 21.30
CA GLU A 183 -12.07 13.83 20.47
C GLU A 183 -12.42 13.65 18.97
N PRO A 184 -13.71 13.59 18.60
CA PRO A 184 -14.15 13.21 17.25
C PRO A 184 -13.87 14.27 16.17
N ILE A 185 -13.39 15.45 16.58
CA ILE A 185 -12.94 16.53 15.69
C ILE A 185 -11.48 16.32 15.30
N ALA A 186 -10.64 15.82 16.21
CA ALA A 186 -9.20 15.66 15.94
C ALA A 186 -8.84 14.24 15.48
N ASN A 187 -9.65 13.25 15.87
CA ASN A 187 -9.34 11.84 15.72
C ASN A 187 -10.52 11.09 15.10
N ILE A 188 -10.19 9.99 14.43
CA ILE A 188 -11.14 9.01 13.90
C ILE A 188 -10.81 7.64 14.46
N ASP A 189 -11.80 6.75 14.58
CA ASP A 189 -11.52 5.32 14.77
C ASP A 189 -11.59 4.62 13.40
N LEU A 190 -10.49 4.04 12.92
CA LEU A 190 -10.46 3.46 11.58
C LEU A 190 -11.13 2.09 11.49
N HIS A 191 -11.08 1.30 12.56
CA HIS A 191 -11.52 -0.11 12.56
C HIS A 191 -12.57 -0.42 13.62
N GLY A 192 -12.97 0.60 14.39
CA GLY A 192 -13.69 0.41 15.64
C GLY A 192 -12.81 -0.32 16.64
N LEU A 193 -11.54 0.06 16.81
CA LEU A 193 -10.60 -0.57 17.75
C LEU A 193 -9.70 0.45 18.46
N GLN A 194 -9.29 1.53 17.79
CA GLN A 194 -8.39 2.51 18.38
C GLN A 194 -8.53 3.87 17.72
N LYS A 195 -8.26 4.95 18.47
CA LYS A 195 -8.16 6.28 17.89
C LYS A 195 -6.97 6.37 16.94
N PHE A 196 -7.17 7.07 15.85
CA PHE A 196 -6.12 7.49 14.93
C PHE A 196 -6.20 9.00 14.78
N SER A 197 -5.09 9.69 15.00
CA SER A 197 -5.01 11.12 14.77
C SER A 197 -4.99 11.41 13.27
N PHE A 198 -5.74 12.43 12.84
CA PHE A 198 -5.69 12.88 11.46
C PHE A 198 -4.28 13.29 11.01
N LYS A 199 -3.51 13.92 11.91
CA LYS A 199 -2.11 14.27 11.65
C LYS A 199 -1.29 13.01 11.33
N GLU A 200 -1.49 11.95 12.10
CA GLU A 200 -0.79 10.69 11.88
C GLU A 200 -1.23 10.00 10.58
N LEU A 201 -2.50 10.10 10.20
CA LEU A 201 -2.98 9.60 8.91
C LEU A 201 -2.36 10.38 7.73
N ALA A 202 -2.32 11.70 7.82
CA ALA A 202 -1.69 12.56 6.83
C ALA A 202 -0.19 12.25 6.69
N ASP A 203 0.54 12.13 7.81
CA ASP A 203 1.95 11.76 7.84
C ASP A 203 2.18 10.37 7.23
N ARG A 204 1.36 9.37 7.60
CA ARG A 204 1.44 8.01 7.02
C ARG A 204 1.23 8.00 5.51
N THR A 205 0.29 8.81 5.02
CA THR A 205 -0.04 8.91 3.60
C THR A 205 1.07 9.60 2.83
N ALA A 206 1.61 10.71 3.36
CA ALA A 206 2.75 11.40 2.79
C ALA A 206 3.99 10.49 2.70
N VAL A 207 4.26 9.73 3.75
CA VAL A 207 5.37 8.74 3.78
C VAL A 207 5.15 7.60 2.78
N PHE A 208 3.91 7.11 2.64
CA PHE A 208 3.57 6.13 1.61
C PHE A 208 3.86 6.67 0.20
N ILE A 209 3.37 7.87 -0.11
CA ILE A 209 3.59 8.52 -1.43
C ILE A 209 5.08 8.75 -1.68
N ALA A 210 5.82 9.23 -0.67
CA ALA A 210 7.25 9.43 -0.76
C ALA A 210 7.99 8.10 -1.03
N GLY A 211 7.57 7.02 -0.37
CA GLY A 211 8.08 5.66 -0.61
C GLY A 211 7.83 5.19 -2.04
N THR A 212 6.60 5.38 -2.56
CA THR A 212 6.24 5.04 -3.95
C THR A 212 7.08 5.81 -4.95
N ALA A 213 7.18 7.13 -4.80
CA ALA A 213 7.95 8.00 -5.68
C ALA A 213 9.45 7.66 -5.64
N ASN A 214 10.01 7.38 -4.46
CA ASN A 214 11.40 6.97 -4.30
C ASN A 214 11.68 5.60 -4.95
N ALA A 215 10.77 4.63 -4.84
CA ALA A 215 10.94 3.33 -5.49
C ALA A 215 10.91 3.46 -7.02
N ILE A 216 9.98 4.23 -7.58
CA ILE A 216 9.91 4.46 -9.03
C ILE A 216 11.19 5.15 -9.53
N SER A 217 11.63 6.23 -8.89
CA SER A 217 12.85 6.94 -9.29
C SER A 217 14.10 6.08 -9.13
N SER A 218 14.17 5.27 -8.07
CA SER A 218 15.27 4.35 -7.85
C SER A 218 15.31 3.26 -8.91
N ASN A 219 14.18 2.62 -9.22
CA ASN A 219 14.11 1.58 -10.25
C ASN A 219 14.46 2.12 -11.64
N LEU A 220 14.03 3.35 -11.94
CA LEU A 220 14.42 4.06 -13.15
C LEU A 220 15.93 4.30 -13.21
N ALA A 221 16.56 4.57 -12.07
CA ALA A 221 18.01 4.70 -11.93
C ALA A 221 18.74 3.36 -11.73
N GLY A 222 18.11 2.21 -12.06
CA GLY A 222 18.74 0.89 -11.93
C GLY A 222 18.97 0.43 -10.48
N GLY A 223 18.17 0.94 -9.54
CA GLY A 223 18.21 0.63 -8.12
C GLY A 223 19.04 1.60 -7.28
N ALA A 224 19.65 2.63 -7.88
CA ALA A 224 20.39 3.65 -7.16
C ALA A 224 19.44 4.59 -6.40
N GLY A 225 19.85 5.08 -5.23
CA GLY A 225 19.09 6.09 -4.47
C GLY A 225 17.84 5.60 -3.74
N ARG A 226 17.66 4.27 -3.58
CA ARG A 226 16.58 3.72 -2.76
C ARG A 226 16.79 4.11 -1.30
N GLY A 227 15.84 4.84 -0.74
CA GLY A 227 15.85 5.24 0.67
C GLY A 227 15.55 4.06 1.59
N ASN A 228 16.10 4.09 2.80
CA ASN A 228 15.78 3.09 3.82
C ASN A 228 14.41 3.42 4.43
N PRO A 229 13.41 2.53 4.36
CA PRO A 229 12.10 2.77 4.97
C PRO A 229 12.16 3.08 6.47
N ASN A 230 13.19 2.56 7.16
CA ASN A 230 13.37 2.78 8.60
C ASN A 230 13.74 4.22 8.94
N ASP A 231 14.18 5.04 7.97
CA ASP A 231 14.48 6.47 8.19
C ASP A 231 13.21 7.27 8.53
N PHE A 232 12.03 6.76 8.18
CA PHE A 232 10.73 7.33 8.56
C PHE A 232 10.27 6.91 9.97
N GLY A 233 11.11 6.21 10.74
CA GLY A 233 10.88 5.82 12.13
C GLY A 233 9.57 5.05 12.29
N ARG A 234 8.65 5.59 13.08
CA ARG A 234 7.33 4.98 13.35
C ARG A 234 6.48 4.71 12.09
N TYR A 235 6.78 5.37 10.97
CA TYR A 235 6.07 5.21 9.70
C TYR A 235 6.78 4.29 8.69
N ALA A 236 7.80 3.54 9.13
CA ALA A 236 8.59 2.67 8.25
C ALA A 236 7.76 1.65 7.45
N ASN A 237 6.67 1.14 8.03
CA ASN A 237 5.77 0.22 7.33
C ASN A 237 5.00 0.92 6.19
N SER A 238 4.59 2.19 6.37
CA SER A 238 3.97 2.96 5.29
C SER A 238 4.95 3.20 4.15
N ALA A 239 6.22 3.51 4.46
CA ALA A 239 7.27 3.67 3.46
C ALA A 239 7.55 2.36 2.70
N ARG A 240 7.64 1.21 3.41
CA ARG A 240 7.80 -0.11 2.80
C ARG A 240 6.67 -0.43 1.82
N ASN A 241 5.42 -0.27 2.27
CA ASN A 241 4.25 -0.55 1.44
C ASN A 241 4.22 0.36 0.19
N GLY A 242 4.56 1.64 0.35
CA GLY A 242 4.68 2.58 -0.77
C GLY A 242 5.76 2.14 -1.77
N GLN A 243 6.94 1.74 -1.27
CA GLN A 243 8.01 1.24 -2.11
C GLN A 243 7.60 -0.01 -2.90
N THR A 244 6.90 -0.97 -2.28
CA THR A 244 6.38 -2.17 -2.96
C THR A 244 5.42 -1.82 -4.10
N VAL A 245 4.52 -0.85 -3.88
CA VAL A 245 3.63 -0.35 -4.93
C VAL A 245 4.42 0.32 -6.05
N GLY A 246 5.41 1.15 -5.72
CA GLY A 246 6.30 1.76 -6.71
C GLY A 246 7.07 0.74 -7.54
N ASP A 247 7.50 -0.37 -6.93
CA ASP A 247 8.18 -1.46 -7.63
C ASP A 247 7.30 -2.15 -8.67
N ALA A 248 6.04 -2.42 -8.33
CA ALA A 248 5.05 -2.96 -9.27
C ALA A 248 4.72 -2.01 -10.41
N ILE A 249 4.56 -0.71 -10.12
CA ILE A 249 4.39 0.31 -11.16
C ILE A 249 5.60 0.33 -12.10
N SER A 250 6.81 0.20 -11.57
CA SER A 250 8.05 0.18 -12.36
C SER A 250 8.15 -1.00 -13.34
N VAL A 251 7.60 -2.17 -12.98
CA VAL A 251 7.49 -3.33 -13.89
C VAL A 251 6.63 -2.97 -15.11
N VAL A 252 5.47 -2.34 -14.88
CA VAL A 252 4.56 -1.95 -15.96
C VAL A 252 5.19 -0.88 -16.85
N ILE A 253 5.79 0.16 -16.26
CA ILE A 253 6.48 1.23 -17.00
C ILE A 253 7.58 0.64 -17.90
N GLY A 254 8.41 -0.26 -17.35
CA GLY A 254 9.54 -0.81 -18.08
C GLY A 254 9.16 -1.79 -19.21
N LEU A 255 8.02 -2.47 -19.10
CA LEU A 255 7.51 -3.38 -20.14
C LEU A 255 6.80 -2.64 -21.29
N ALA A 256 6.25 -1.45 -21.03
CA ALA A 256 5.47 -0.70 -22.00
C ALA A 256 6.29 0.37 -22.79
N GLU A 257 7.51 0.70 -22.35
CA GLU A 257 8.35 1.77 -22.93
C GLU A 257 7.62 3.12 -23.06
N THR A 258 6.72 3.45 -22.12
CA THR A 258 5.92 4.68 -22.19
C THR A 258 6.39 5.75 -21.19
N THR A 259 6.27 7.01 -21.57
CA THR A 259 6.26 8.13 -20.62
C THR A 259 4.91 8.17 -19.92
N VAL A 260 4.81 7.56 -18.74
CA VAL A 260 3.60 7.65 -17.92
C VAL A 260 3.66 8.95 -17.12
N ALA A 261 2.86 9.94 -17.51
CA ALA A 261 2.36 10.89 -16.52
C ALA A 261 1.49 10.07 -15.56
N ILE A 262 1.89 9.96 -14.29
CA ILE A 262 1.21 9.16 -13.26
C ILE A 262 -0.11 9.85 -12.92
N ALA A 263 -1.07 9.75 -13.82
CA ALA A 263 -2.48 10.01 -13.62
C ALA A 263 -3.19 8.77 -14.18
N GLY A 264 -3.39 7.76 -13.33
CA GLY A 264 -4.32 6.67 -13.66
C GLY A 264 -3.80 5.23 -13.75
N VAL A 265 -2.55 4.90 -13.40
CA VAL A 265 -2.11 3.49 -13.27
C VAL A 265 -2.07 3.04 -11.81
N VAL A 266 -3.12 3.38 -11.06
CA VAL A 266 -3.50 2.59 -9.88
C VAL A 266 -4.82 1.94 -10.25
N GLY A 267 -4.73 0.93 -11.12
CA GLY A 267 -5.82 -0.03 -11.25
C GLY A 267 -6.01 -0.68 -9.89
N GLU A 268 -7.26 -0.78 -9.45
CA GLU A 268 -7.70 -1.28 -8.15
C GLU A 268 -7.22 -2.70 -7.79
N GLY A 269 -6.52 -3.38 -8.71
CA GLY A 269 -5.91 -4.69 -8.52
C GLY A 269 -4.54 -4.70 -7.83
N LEU A 270 -3.96 -3.54 -7.47
CA LEU A 270 -2.70 -3.48 -6.71
C LEU A 270 -2.81 -2.70 -5.38
N LEU A 271 -4.04 -2.53 -4.89
CA LEU A 271 -4.33 -2.00 -3.57
C LEU A 271 -5.10 -3.05 -2.76
N ALA A 272 -4.40 -4.10 -2.33
CA ALA A 272 -4.91 -4.99 -1.29
C ALA A 272 -3.74 -5.43 -0.39
N PRO A 273 -3.86 -5.42 0.94
CA PRO A 273 -4.66 -4.57 1.82
C PRO A 273 -3.72 -3.87 2.83
N VAL A 274 -3.61 -2.55 2.82
CA VAL A 274 -3.23 -1.85 4.06
C VAL A 274 -4.53 -1.70 4.84
N SER A 275 -4.89 -2.80 5.52
CA SER A 275 -5.88 -2.89 6.61
C SER A 275 -6.99 -1.82 6.57
N GLY A 276 -8.18 -2.22 6.09
CA GLY A 276 -9.49 -1.68 6.49
C GLY A 276 -9.77 -0.18 6.30
N GLY A 277 -10.27 0.20 5.13
CA GLY A 277 -11.29 1.25 5.05
C GLY A 277 -10.87 2.66 5.48
N ALA A 278 -9.69 3.11 5.05
CA ALA A 278 -9.47 4.51 4.72
C ALA A 278 -9.29 4.57 3.21
N SER A 279 -10.27 5.14 2.50
CA SER A 279 -10.10 5.52 1.10
C SER A 279 -8.80 6.31 0.99
N ALA A 280 -7.78 5.70 0.37
CA ALA A 280 -6.47 6.29 0.23
C ALA A 280 -6.65 7.63 -0.49
N LEU A 281 -6.25 8.71 0.18
CA LEU A 281 -6.13 10.02 -0.44
C LEU A 281 -5.12 9.87 -1.59
N ALA A 282 -5.64 9.75 -2.81
CA ALA A 282 -4.85 9.57 -4.01
C ALA A 282 -4.23 10.93 -4.38
N ILE A 283 -3.08 11.25 -3.80
CA ILE A 283 -2.23 12.33 -4.31
C ILE A 283 -1.21 11.64 -5.23
N ALA A 284 -1.47 11.69 -6.53
CA ALA A 284 -0.56 11.15 -7.53
C ALA A 284 0.56 12.18 -7.82
N PRO A 285 1.84 11.87 -7.55
CA PRO A 285 2.92 12.73 -8.01
C PRO A 285 3.18 12.49 -9.51
N THR A 286 3.11 13.54 -10.31
CA THR A 286 3.55 13.53 -11.71
C THR A 286 5.08 13.65 -11.77
N VAL A 287 5.75 12.55 -12.14
CA VAL A 287 7.19 12.56 -12.46
C VAL A 287 7.35 12.05 -13.89
N ALA A 288 7.57 12.96 -14.84
CA ALA A 288 7.87 12.63 -16.23
C ALA A 288 9.39 12.53 -16.41
N VAL A 289 9.91 11.35 -16.71
CA VAL A 289 11.33 11.12 -17.00
C VAL A 289 11.44 10.09 -18.13
N GLY A 290 12.33 10.33 -19.11
CA GLY A 290 12.63 9.39 -20.20
C GLY A 290 13.44 8.18 -19.70
N VAL A 291 13.08 6.98 -20.14
CA VAL A 291 13.48 5.71 -19.49
C VAL A 291 14.12 4.71 -20.46
N HIS A 292 15.11 3.94 -19.98
CA HIS A 292 15.49 2.64 -20.56
C HIS A 292 14.56 1.54 -19.99
N GLY A 293 13.57 1.09 -20.76
CA GLY A 293 12.45 0.26 -20.29
C GLY A 293 12.86 -1.05 -19.61
N THR A 294 13.79 -1.80 -20.21
CA THR A 294 14.21 -3.13 -19.71
C THR A 294 14.87 -3.09 -18.33
N MET A 295 15.67 -2.06 -18.03
CA MET A 295 16.33 -1.89 -16.74
C MET A 295 15.34 -1.55 -15.62
N THR A 296 14.32 -0.76 -15.93
CA THR A 296 13.30 -0.34 -14.95
C THR A 296 12.40 -1.51 -14.56
N ALA A 297 11.97 -2.31 -15.56
CA ALA A 297 11.14 -3.48 -15.30
C ALA A 297 11.89 -4.57 -14.52
N THR A 298 13.15 -4.83 -14.87
CA THR A 298 13.98 -5.82 -14.15
C THR A 298 14.26 -5.40 -12.72
N THR A 299 14.54 -4.12 -12.47
CA THR A 299 14.78 -3.62 -11.11
C THR A 299 13.51 -3.65 -10.26
N GLY A 300 12.37 -3.22 -10.80
CA GLY A 300 11.07 -3.33 -10.12
C GLY A 300 10.71 -4.78 -9.76
N ALA A 301 10.88 -5.70 -10.71
CA ALA A 301 10.62 -7.13 -10.49
C ALA A 301 11.54 -7.73 -9.42
N GLN A 302 12.84 -7.39 -9.43
CA GLN A 302 13.79 -7.85 -8.42
C GLN A 302 13.41 -7.36 -7.02
N ASN A 303 12.95 -6.12 -6.88
CA ASN A 303 12.58 -5.57 -5.58
C ASN A 303 11.25 -6.13 -5.06
N LEU A 304 10.29 -6.44 -5.95
CA LEU A 304 9.09 -7.19 -5.58
C LEU A 304 9.40 -8.60 -5.07
N VAL A 305 10.32 -9.30 -5.73
CA VAL A 305 10.77 -10.62 -5.28
C VAL A 305 11.40 -10.52 -3.89
N LYS A 306 12.23 -9.52 -3.61
CA LYS A 306 12.80 -9.30 -2.26
C LYS A 306 11.73 -9.03 -1.21
N ALA A 307 10.74 -8.19 -1.53
CA ALA A 307 9.64 -7.86 -0.62
C ALA A 307 8.77 -9.10 -0.30
N THR A 308 8.60 -10.02 -1.25
CA THR A 308 7.79 -11.24 -1.08
C THR A 308 8.58 -12.42 -0.50
N SER A 309 9.90 -12.47 -0.69
CA SER A 309 10.74 -13.53 -0.16
C SER A 309 11.11 -13.36 1.32
N GLY A 310 10.64 -12.28 1.97
CA GLY A 310 10.99 -11.96 3.36
C GLY A 310 12.48 -11.70 3.57
N ASP A 311 13.23 -11.53 2.48
CA ASP A 311 14.66 -11.26 2.48
C ASP A 311 14.84 -9.74 2.53
N ASP A 312 14.21 -9.13 3.55
CA ASP A 312 14.44 -7.75 3.89
C ASP A 312 15.91 -7.63 4.33
N ASP A 313 16.73 -7.09 3.43
CA ASP A 313 18.08 -6.58 3.70
C ASP A 313 18.11 -5.57 4.88
N ASN A 314 16.94 -5.17 5.40
CA ASN A 314 16.73 -4.31 6.56
C ASN A 314 16.79 -5.05 7.91
N ASN A 315 16.99 -6.37 7.94
CA ASN A 315 17.49 -7.09 9.11
C ASN A 315 19.03 -7.21 9.08
N LYS A 316 19.73 -6.17 8.60
CA LYS A 316 21.20 -6.09 8.67
C LYS A 316 21.74 -5.73 10.05
N ASP A 317 20.89 -5.46 11.03
CA ASP A 317 21.32 -5.28 12.42
C ASP A 317 21.56 -6.59 13.18
N LYS A 318 21.44 -7.75 12.52
CA LYS A 318 21.90 -9.05 13.07
C LYS A 318 22.75 -9.90 12.12
N ALA A 319 23.33 -9.31 11.07
CA ALA A 319 24.46 -9.94 10.38
C ALA A 319 25.72 -9.75 11.22
N GLY A 320 25.85 -10.57 12.27
CA GLY A 320 26.85 -10.41 13.33
C GLY A 320 28.22 -10.06 12.79
N SER A 321 28.81 -8.99 13.34
CA SER A 321 30.19 -8.56 13.09
C SER A 321 31.14 -9.75 13.20
N ARG A 322 31.52 -10.37 12.07
CA ARG A 322 32.48 -11.50 12.02
C ARG A 322 33.91 -10.99 12.10
N ALA A 323 34.16 -9.99 12.96
CA ALA A 323 35.47 -9.40 13.19
C ALA A 323 36.46 -10.47 13.66
N GLY A 324 37.63 -10.54 13.02
CA GLY A 324 38.67 -11.52 13.34
C GLY A 324 38.38 -12.97 12.90
N LYS A 325 37.28 -13.24 12.19
CA LYS A 325 36.92 -14.59 11.72
C LYS A 325 37.30 -14.82 10.25
N PRO A 326 37.59 -16.08 9.84
CA PRO A 326 37.83 -16.42 8.44
C PRO A 326 36.55 -16.33 7.60
N PHE A 327 36.71 -16.18 6.27
CA PHE A 327 35.59 -16.28 5.33
C PHE A 327 34.94 -17.66 5.41
N THR A 328 33.60 -17.69 5.43
CA THR A 328 32.83 -18.91 5.17
C THR A 328 32.75 -19.16 3.67
N PRO A 329 32.44 -20.39 3.21
CA PRO A 329 32.19 -20.66 1.79
C PRO A 329 31.15 -19.72 1.15
N LYS A 330 30.07 -19.38 1.88
CA LYS A 330 29.02 -18.46 1.43
C LYS A 330 29.55 -17.03 1.22
N GLU A 331 30.22 -16.47 2.22
CA GLU A 331 30.83 -15.14 2.14
C GLU A 331 31.95 -15.08 1.09
N GLY A 332 32.73 -16.16 0.91
CA GLY A 332 33.73 -16.24 -0.15
C GLY A 332 33.11 -16.26 -1.56
N GLY A 333 31.97 -16.94 -1.73
CA GLY A 333 31.19 -16.90 -2.98
C GLY A 333 30.78 -15.47 -3.35
N LYS A 334 30.26 -14.70 -2.39
CA LYS A 334 29.86 -13.30 -2.60
C LYS A 334 31.01 -12.40 -3.06
N VAL A 335 32.23 -12.60 -2.54
CA VAL A 335 33.43 -11.85 -2.97
C VAL A 335 33.76 -12.14 -4.44
N ILE A 336 33.64 -13.41 -4.84
CA ILE A 336 33.85 -13.82 -6.24
C ILE A 336 32.76 -13.23 -7.14
N ASP A 337 31.50 -13.31 -6.75
CA ASP A 337 30.38 -12.78 -7.53
C ASP A 337 30.49 -11.26 -7.74
N ALA A 338 30.90 -10.53 -6.70
CA ALA A 338 31.15 -9.09 -6.77
C ALA A 338 32.31 -8.76 -7.73
N ASN A 339 33.41 -9.52 -7.67
CA ASN A 339 34.54 -9.35 -8.59
C ASN A 339 34.14 -9.67 -10.04
N GLN A 340 33.35 -10.74 -10.24
CA GLN A 340 32.88 -11.14 -11.55
C GLN A 340 31.93 -10.11 -12.18
N LYS A 341 31.04 -9.50 -11.39
CA LYS A 341 30.17 -8.40 -11.82
C LYS A 341 30.97 -7.14 -12.19
N LYS A 342 32.08 -6.89 -11.50
CA LYS A 342 32.94 -5.73 -11.74
C LYS A 342 33.74 -5.82 -13.04
N TYR A 343 33.99 -7.03 -13.54
CA TYR A 343 34.87 -7.29 -14.69
C TYR A 343 34.17 -8.09 -15.79
N ASP A 344 32.89 -7.78 -16.06
CA ASP A 344 32.11 -8.30 -17.19
C ASP A 344 32.18 -9.83 -17.33
N GLY A 345 32.00 -10.55 -16.22
CA GLY A 345 31.97 -12.01 -16.21
C GLY A 345 33.33 -12.68 -16.01
N LYS A 346 34.43 -11.93 -16.01
CA LYS A 346 35.79 -12.42 -15.72
C LYS A 346 36.16 -12.23 -14.26
N ILE A 347 37.05 -13.06 -13.73
CA ILE A 347 37.46 -13.01 -12.33
C ILE A 347 38.92 -12.55 -12.26
N ILE A 348 39.10 -11.28 -11.92
CA ILE A 348 40.37 -10.57 -12.03
C ILE A 348 41.00 -10.39 -10.64
N CYS A 349 42.30 -10.69 -10.53
CA CYS A 349 43.10 -10.43 -9.33
C CYS A 349 43.16 -8.93 -9.05
N GLU A 350 42.80 -8.51 -7.84
CA GLU A 350 42.78 -7.10 -7.48
C GLU A 350 44.17 -6.48 -7.34
N GLY A 351 45.19 -7.29 -7.03
CA GLY A 351 46.58 -6.86 -6.89
C GLY A 351 47.31 -6.65 -8.23
N CYS A 352 47.21 -7.59 -9.17
CA CYS A 352 47.96 -7.54 -10.44
C CYS A 352 47.10 -7.38 -11.70
N LYS A 353 45.77 -7.32 -11.58
CA LYS A 353 44.81 -7.16 -12.68
C LYS A 353 44.84 -8.26 -13.75
N VAL A 354 45.44 -9.41 -13.44
CA VAL A 354 45.43 -10.60 -14.31
C VAL A 354 44.21 -11.47 -13.98
N GLU A 355 43.63 -12.10 -15.00
CA GLU A 355 42.55 -13.07 -14.84
C GLU A 355 43.02 -14.31 -14.07
N THR A 356 42.23 -14.71 -13.07
CA THR A 356 42.55 -15.83 -12.17
C THR A 356 42.02 -17.16 -12.72
N THR A 357 42.70 -18.25 -12.38
CA THR A 357 42.27 -19.60 -12.76
C THR A 357 41.55 -20.30 -11.61
N LYS A 358 40.74 -21.30 -11.93
CA LYS A 358 39.99 -22.07 -10.92
C LYS A 358 40.95 -22.72 -9.90
N PRO A 359 40.61 -22.68 -8.59
CA PRO A 359 41.47 -23.22 -7.55
C PRO A 359 41.71 -24.73 -7.72
N GLN A 360 42.97 -25.15 -7.78
CA GLN A 360 43.32 -26.57 -7.83
C GLN A 360 43.44 -27.17 -6.41
N LYS A 361 43.00 -28.43 -6.24
CA LYS A 361 43.19 -29.15 -4.96
C LYS A 361 44.69 -29.40 -4.74
N SER A 362 45.17 -29.16 -3.52
CA SER A 362 46.57 -29.40 -3.14
C SER A 362 46.92 -30.88 -3.30
N GLN A 363 48.03 -31.17 -4.01
CA GLN A 363 48.62 -32.50 -4.15
C GLN A 363 50.06 -32.46 -3.66
N LYS A 364 50.50 -33.50 -2.94
CA LYS A 364 51.84 -33.57 -2.34
C LYS A 364 52.91 -33.51 -3.45
N GLY A 365 53.79 -32.50 -3.39
CA GLY A 365 54.89 -32.33 -4.36
C GLY A 365 54.54 -31.52 -5.62
N VAL A 366 53.30 -31.09 -5.81
CA VAL A 366 52.88 -30.27 -6.97
C VAL A 366 52.64 -28.83 -6.54
N THR A 367 53.31 -27.88 -7.19
CA THR A 367 53.11 -26.45 -6.95
C THR A 367 51.96 -25.92 -7.82
N PRO A 368 50.86 -25.41 -7.23
CA PRO A 368 49.75 -24.86 -8.01
C PRO A 368 50.16 -23.62 -8.85
N PRO A 369 49.45 -23.34 -9.95
CA PRO A 369 49.69 -22.18 -10.80
C PRO A 369 49.75 -20.86 -10.02
N LYS A 370 50.55 -19.91 -10.50
CA LYS A 370 50.66 -18.57 -9.88
C LYS A 370 49.37 -17.75 -9.96
N THR A 371 48.53 -18.05 -10.95
CA THR A 371 47.24 -17.40 -11.22
C THR A 371 46.07 -18.04 -10.46
N ASP A 372 46.32 -19.06 -9.65
CA ASP A 372 45.33 -19.79 -8.86
C ASP A 372 44.54 -18.82 -7.96
N ARG A 373 43.21 -18.84 -8.06
CA ARG A 373 42.32 -17.89 -7.37
C ARG A 373 42.26 -18.13 -5.87
N GLN A 374 42.50 -17.08 -5.10
CA GLN A 374 42.43 -17.06 -3.65
C GLN A 374 41.59 -15.87 -3.17
N ILE A 375 40.90 -16.06 -2.05
CA ILE A 375 40.12 -15.01 -1.40
C ILE A 375 40.85 -14.65 -0.12
N ASP A 376 41.11 -13.36 0.05
CA ASP A 376 41.82 -12.86 1.23
C ASP A 376 41.20 -11.55 1.74
N HIS A 377 41.50 -11.20 2.98
CA HIS A 377 40.92 -10.06 3.66
C HIS A 377 41.60 -8.74 3.25
N ILE A 378 40.86 -7.68 2.92
CA ILE A 378 41.43 -6.34 2.66
C ILE A 378 42.12 -5.80 3.92
N LYS A 379 41.40 -5.73 5.03
CA LYS A 379 41.96 -5.54 6.37
C LYS A 379 42.29 -6.92 6.96
N PRO A 380 43.56 -7.23 7.31
CA PRO A 380 43.92 -8.54 7.82
C PRO A 380 43.11 -8.96 9.05
N LYS A 381 42.81 -10.27 9.16
CA LYS A 381 42.12 -10.83 10.33
C LYS A 381 42.81 -10.52 11.66
N SER A 382 44.15 -10.48 11.65
CA SER A 382 44.98 -10.15 12.82
C SER A 382 44.80 -8.72 13.31
N LYS A 383 44.36 -7.81 12.43
CA LYS A 383 44.03 -6.41 12.74
C LYS A 383 42.52 -6.20 12.91
N GLY A 384 41.76 -7.27 13.15
CA GLY A 384 40.32 -7.21 13.37
C GLY A 384 39.48 -7.10 12.10
N GLY A 385 40.02 -7.42 10.92
CA GLY A 385 39.23 -7.50 9.68
C GLY A 385 38.08 -8.50 9.78
N SER A 386 36.91 -8.15 9.24
CA SER A 386 35.74 -9.03 9.22
C SER A 386 35.86 -10.12 8.16
N GLY A 387 35.33 -11.31 8.44
CA GLY A 387 35.15 -12.38 7.44
C GLY A 387 33.88 -12.24 6.60
N THR A 388 33.41 -11.00 6.38
CA THR A 388 32.24 -10.65 5.53
C THR A 388 32.71 -10.21 4.15
N ALA A 389 31.85 -10.37 3.14
CA ALA A 389 32.20 -10.06 1.75
C ALA A 389 32.71 -8.63 1.53
N GLU A 390 32.30 -7.65 2.34
CA GLU A 390 32.78 -6.25 2.21
C GLU A 390 34.28 -6.10 2.49
N ASN A 391 34.86 -7.00 3.29
CA ASN A 391 36.29 -7.00 3.61
C ASN A 391 37.06 -8.08 2.83
N GLY A 392 36.47 -8.66 1.77
CA GLY A 392 37.12 -9.65 0.92
C GLY A 392 37.57 -9.09 -0.42
N GLN A 393 38.68 -9.59 -0.92
CA GLN A 393 39.19 -9.32 -2.27
C GLN A 393 39.64 -10.61 -2.95
N VAL A 394 39.59 -10.64 -4.28
CA VAL A 394 40.13 -11.75 -5.07
C VAL A 394 41.60 -11.48 -5.39
N LEU A 395 42.48 -12.40 -5.00
CA LEU A 395 43.91 -12.36 -5.31
C LEU A 395 44.35 -13.64 -6.02
N CYS A 396 45.32 -13.54 -6.92
CA CYS A 396 46.05 -14.71 -7.39
C CYS A 396 47.04 -15.20 -6.31
N ARG A 397 47.42 -16.48 -6.37
CA ARG A 397 48.37 -17.09 -5.44
C ARG A 397 49.67 -16.28 -5.30
N ASP A 398 50.21 -15.71 -6.38
CA ASP A 398 51.44 -14.90 -6.33
C ASP A 398 51.25 -13.60 -5.52
N CYS A 399 50.19 -12.85 -5.79
CA CYS A 399 49.86 -11.62 -5.06
C CYS A 399 49.51 -11.90 -3.60
N ASN A 400 48.80 -13.00 -3.32
CA ASN A 400 48.43 -13.35 -1.96
C ASN A 400 49.66 -13.70 -1.10
N ARG A 401 50.68 -14.33 -1.69
CA ARG A 401 51.94 -14.63 -1.00
C ARG A 401 52.75 -13.37 -0.71
N LYS A 402 52.93 -12.49 -1.70
CA LYS A 402 53.58 -11.18 -1.53
C LYS A 402 52.92 -10.31 -0.45
N LYS A 403 51.61 -10.46 -0.29
CA LYS A 403 50.85 -9.78 0.76
C LYS A 403 51.03 -10.40 2.14
N SER A 404 51.22 -11.72 2.22
CA SER A 404 51.47 -12.43 3.49
C SER A 404 52.87 -12.19 4.05
N ASP A 405 53.80 -11.74 3.21
CA ASP A 405 55.20 -11.45 3.59
C ASP A 405 55.40 -10.00 4.11
N ASN A 406 54.32 -9.20 4.17
CA ASN A 406 54.24 -7.84 4.73
C ASN A 406 53.17 -7.77 5.83
#